data_AF-D3AVY6-F1
#
_entry.id   AF-D3AVY6-F1
#
_cell.length_a   1.000
_cell.length_b   1.000
_cell.length_c   1.000
_cell.angle_alpha   90.00
_cell.angle_beta   90.00
_cell.angle_gamma   90.00
#
_symmetry.space_group_name_H-M   'P 1'
#
loop_
_entity.id
_entity.type
_entity.pdbx_description
1 polymer ?
#
loop_
_entity_poly.entity_id
_entity_poly.type
_entity_poly.pdbx_seq_one_letter_code
_entity_poly.pdbx_strand_id
1 'polypeptide(L)'
;MNIDSGDKANKRIYYQEVNQGQPCKSIKLSNSSIECLDLNNYYSLSTMIKVYNIYYRIIDDVYNDGDDKVKINTRYKCVVFFNNFHRDKLLHYIDVKSYSKFIVDVLFDPSTEVFEQMKLLKCKYHEPMIIDIYENIINHKRFDAWFNEVEKSDLNELRYRISTYRQICYFGVVHQTDDFYYQALHENINKKKNSTPIVVTNIDSHKLVVKDPTLLIIPNSSHSRFSDTVYDQIISFTLYYDYNSHEQRYQFKITGIRPYNIGQSTIEMSLVSKQFFKIISKLINNSYTQWGDNINLESGYSLIRSPPLFFDYQMIKHIRYDNGIDAANRLLSRVETFFFQSLEDDFIFESRVIKESIKYYLASLPSMPSLKNIIATDRYRHSDIQSKLLIDVINYTPNRKGHGIEHLTFIFTETTAKNIDFLPVLVRLHSKTLRSIQFHYAFFNDEDYQILLITLKELITEIKQHNIKFKIRQNPDIYLNSKNHNLDLTSYHDILQRIKKLCLDENDEQVYQITHLITSLSSLFNF
;
A
#
# COMPACT_ATOMS: atom_id res chain seq x y z
N MET A 1 -44.41 46.10 -21.94
CA MET A 1 -44.41 45.52 -20.58
C MET A 1 -44.06 44.05 -20.72
N ASN A 2 -42.79 43.70 -20.60
CA ASN A 2 -42.31 42.32 -20.55
C ASN A 2 -41.56 42.16 -19.23
N ILE A 3 -42.01 41.20 -18.42
CA ILE A 3 -41.37 40.79 -17.17
C ILE A 3 -40.42 39.67 -17.56
N ASP A 4 -39.12 39.96 -17.46
CA ASP A 4 -38.05 38.99 -17.67
C ASP A 4 -37.67 38.40 -16.31
N SER A 5 -37.73 37.08 -16.20
CA SER A 5 -37.54 36.31 -14.98
C SER A 5 -36.06 36.15 -14.67
N GLY A 6 -35.57 36.90 -13.66
CA GLY A 6 -34.26 36.69 -13.07
C GLY A 6 -34.24 35.50 -12.13
N ASP A 7 -33.59 34.40 -12.55
CA ASP A 7 -33.26 33.29 -11.67
C ASP A 7 -31.93 32.64 -12.09
N LYS A 8 -30.81 33.25 -11.70
CA LYS A 8 -29.44 32.71 -11.91
C LYS A 8 -28.47 32.96 -10.74
N ALA A 9 -28.94 33.32 -9.54
CA ALA A 9 -28.05 33.82 -8.49
C ALA A 9 -27.69 32.83 -7.35
N ASN A 10 -28.27 31.62 -7.27
CA ASN A 10 -28.07 30.74 -6.09
C ASN A 10 -27.04 29.60 -6.23
N LYS A 11 -26.21 29.58 -7.29
CA LYS A 11 -25.08 28.64 -7.39
C LYS A 11 -23.77 29.33 -6.97
N ARG A 12 -23.45 29.45 -5.67
CA ARG A 12 -22.09 29.87 -5.23
C ARG A 12 -21.88 29.61 -3.73
N ILE A 13 -20.61 29.34 -3.39
CA ILE A 13 -20.01 29.21 -2.03
C ILE A 13 -20.03 27.80 -1.39
N TYR A 14 -19.26 26.78 -1.86
CA TYR A 14 -19.11 25.55 -1.04
C TYR A 14 -17.75 24.82 -1.01
N TYR A 15 -16.78 25.11 -1.89
CA TYR A 15 -15.58 24.26 -2.03
C TYR A 15 -14.26 24.77 -1.44
N GLN A 16 -14.20 25.95 -0.80
CA GLN A 16 -12.90 26.60 -0.52
C GLN A 16 -12.17 26.25 0.79
N GLU A 17 -12.70 25.43 1.71
CA GLU A 17 -12.14 25.40 3.09
C GLU A 17 -11.42 24.12 3.57
N VAL A 18 -11.13 23.12 2.72
CA VAL A 18 -10.51 21.85 3.22
C VAL A 18 -9.06 21.61 2.77
N ASN A 19 -8.48 22.41 1.87
CA ASN A 19 -7.10 22.22 1.41
C ASN A 19 -6.21 23.43 1.76
N GLN A 20 -5.68 23.49 2.99
CA GLN A 20 -4.57 24.39 3.33
C GLN A 20 -3.20 23.79 2.93
N GLY A 21 -3.09 23.36 1.68
CA GLY A 21 -1.82 23.14 0.98
C GLY A 21 -1.68 24.20 -0.12
N GLN A 22 -0.45 24.64 -0.41
CA GLN A 22 -0.12 25.71 -1.37
C GLN A 22 -1.07 25.81 -2.58
N PRO A 23 -1.47 27.03 -3.01
CA PRO A 23 -2.33 27.20 -4.18
C PRO A 23 -1.63 26.59 -5.41
N CYS A 24 -2.19 25.47 -5.87
CA CYS A 24 -1.77 24.84 -7.12
C CYS A 24 -1.99 25.89 -8.22
N LYS A 25 -0.91 26.31 -8.89
CA LYS A 25 -1.00 27.20 -10.07
C LYS A 25 -2.07 26.64 -11.01
N SER A 26 -3.00 27.48 -11.46
CA SER A 26 -4.07 27.13 -12.38
C SER A 26 -3.47 26.64 -13.71
N ILE A 27 -3.20 25.34 -13.81
CA ILE A 27 -2.86 24.69 -15.07
C ILE A 27 -4.19 24.53 -15.80
N LYS A 28 -4.35 25.16 -16.96
CA LYS A 28 -5.48 24.86 -17.86
C LYS A 28 -5.48 23.36 -18.10
N LEU A 29 -6.53 22.67 -17.66
CA LEU A 29 -6.74 21.26 -17.99
C LEU A 29 -6.94 21.15 -19.50
N SER A 30 -5.86 20.85 -20.23
CA SER A 30 -5.97 20.40 -21.61
C SER A 30 -6.41 18.93 -21.60
N ASN A 31 -7.29 18.56 -22.53
CA ASN A 31 -7.72 17.16 -22.76
C ASN A 31 -6.53 16.17 -22.85
N SER A 32 -5.36 16.67 -23.27
CA SER A 32 -4.11 15.90 -23.30
C SER A 32 -3.70 15.30 -21.95
N SER A 33 -4.13 15.87 -20.82
CA SER A 33 -3.77 15.36 -19.48
C SER A 33 -4.40 14.00 -19.16
N ILE A 34 -5.57 13.71 -19.74
CA ILE A 34 -6.29 12.43 -19.56
C ILE A 34 -5.91 11.44 -20.66
N GLU A 35 -5.66 11.91 -21.89
CA GLU A 35 -5.22 11.07 -23.00
C GLU A 35 -3.87 10.39 -22.74
N CYS A 36 -3.02 10.97 -21.90
CA CYS A 36 -1.77 10.34 -21.46
C CYS A 36 -1.94 9.30 -20.35
N LEU A 37 -3.14 9.11 -19.79
CA LEU A 37 -3.39 8.07 -18.79
C LEU A 37 -3.79 6.76 -19.47
N ASP A 38 -3.06 5.70 -19.14
CA ASP A 38 -3.48 4.34 -19.47
C ASP A 38 -4.62 3.91 -18.54
N LEU A 39 -5.85 4.31 -18.90
CA LEU A 39 -7.06 3.96 -18.16
C LEU A 39 -7.42 2.47 -18.26
N ASN A 40 -6.68 1.67 -19.03
CA ASN A 40 -6.87 0.22 -19.06
C ASN A 40 -5.99 -0.50 -18.01
N ASN A 41 -5.02 0.20 -17.43
CA ASN A 41 -4.15 -0.34 -16.38
C ASN A 41 -4.78 -0.18 -14.99
N TYR A 42 -5.82 -0.97 -14.72
CA TYR A 42 -6.54 -1.01 -13.43
C TYR A 42 -5.74 -1.62 -12.28
N TYR A 43 -4.46 -1.96 -12.47
CA TYR A 43 -3.60 -2.49 -11.42
C TYR A 43 -2.50 -1.50 -11.01
N SER A 44 -2.30 -0.39 -11.73
CA SER A 44 -1.34 0.66 -11.38
C SER A 44 -1.86 1.58 -10.29
N LEU A 45 -1.21 1.57 -9.12
CA LEU A 45 -1.48 2.55 -8.05
C LEU A 45 -1.19 3.98 -8.52
N SER A 46 -0.14 4.16 -9.34
CA SER A 46 0.20 5.47 -9.89
C SER A 46 -0.92 6.05 -10.76
N THR A 47 -1.58 5.21 -11.55
CA THR A 47 -2.72 5.63 -12.38
C THR A 47 -3.92 5.94 -11.50
N MET A 48 -4.19 5.12 -10.48
CA MET A 48 -5.27 5.36 -9.52
C MET A 48 -5.14 6.72 -8.82
N ILE A 49 -3.96 7.05 -8.29
CA ILE A 49 -3.69 8.35 -7.65
C ILE A 49 -3.90 9.52 -8.62
N LYS A 50 -3.47 9.39 -9.89
CA LYS A 50 -3.68 10.43 -10.91
C LYS A 50 -5.16 10.60 -11.25
N VAL A 51 -5.90 9.50 -11.41
CA VAL A 51 -7.34 9.50 -11.65
C VAL A 51 -8.09 10.18 -10.50
N TYR A 52 -7.73 9.83 -9.25
CA TYR A 52 -8.27 10.46 -8.05
C TYR A 52 -8.11 11.98 -8.09
N ASN A 53 -6.88 12.46 -8.33
CA ASN A 53 -6.60 13.88 -8.42
C ASN A 53 -7.34 14.60 -9.56
N ILE A 54 -7.50 13.94 -10.71
CA ILE A 54 -8.22 14.52 -11.85
C ILE A 54 -9.70 14.70 -11.50
N TYR A 55 -10.32 13.71 -10.85
CA TYR A 55 -11.72 13.80 -10.43
C TYR A 55 -11.97 15.05 -9.57
N TYR A 56 -11.17 15.23 -8.51
CA TYR A 56 -11.31 16.37 -7.61
C TYR A 56 -10.95 17.70 -8.26
N ARG A 57 -9.91 17.74 -9.11
CA ARG A 57 -9.60 18.96 -9.87
C ARG A 57 -10.77 19.42 -10.72
N ILE A 58 -11.50 18.50 -11.36
CA ILE A 58 -12.66 18.84 -12.20
C ILE A 58 -13.85 19.28 -11.35
N ILE A 59 -14.05 18.66 -10.18
CA ILE A 59 -15.09 19.09 -9.23
C ILE A 59 -14.79 20.47 -8.67
N ASP A 60 -13.55 20.79 -8.35
CA ASP A 60 -13.17 22.08 -7.79
C ASP A 60 -13.17 23.18 -8.87
N ASP A 61 -12.96 22.81 -10.14
CA ASP A 61 -12.92 23.71 -11.31
C ASP A 61 -14.31 24.15 -11.82
N VAL A 62 -15.26 24.36 -10.90
CA VAL A 62 -16.64 24.81 -11.20
C VAL A 62 -16.67 26.19 -11.87
N TYR A 63 -15.59 26.97 -11.77
CA TYR A 63 -15.56 28.37 -12.19
C TYR A 63 -14.94 28.65 -13.56
N ASN A 64 -14.36 27.64 -14.23
CA ASN A 64 -13.80 27.83 -15.57
C ASN A 64 -14.78 27.35 -16.67
N ASP A 65 -14.96 28.19 -17.70
CA ASP A 65 -15.75 28.00 -18.95
C ASP A 65 -15.25 26.82 -19.82
N GLY A 66 -15.13 25.63 -19.24
CA GLY A 66 -14.87 24.39 -19.96
C GLY A 66 -16.18 23.73 -20.40
N ASP A 67 -16.13 22.96 -21.49
CA ASP A 67 -17.26 22.15 -21.94
C ASP A 67 -17.73 21.18 -20.83
N ASP A 68 -18.92 21.42 -20.28
CA ASP A 68 -19.52 20.61 -19.22
C ASP A 68 -19.59 19.13 -19.61
N LYS A 69 -19.82 18.82 -20.89
CA LYS A 69 -19.87 17.44 -21.39
C LYS A 69 -18.51 16.74 -21.27
N VAL A 70 -17.42 17.46 -21.55
CA VAL A 70 -16.05 16.92 -21.39
C VAL A 70 -15.73 16.70 -19.92
N LYS A 71 -16.11 17.62 -19.03
CA LYS A 71 -15.93 17.47 -17.58
C LYS A 71 -16.71 16.27 -17.04
N ILE A 72 -17.98 16.12 -17.43
CA ILE A 72 -18.84 14.98 -17.06
C ILE A 72 -18.23 13.67 -17.55
N ASN A 73 -17.89 13.56 -18.85
CA ASN A 73 -17.28 12.36 -19.43
C ASN A 73 -15.95 12.00 -18.75
N THR A 74 -15.17 12.98 -18.33
CA THR A 74 -13.92 12.71 -17.60
C THR A 74 -14.20 12.16 -16.21
N ARG A 75 -15.11 12.77 -15.44
CA ARG A 75 -15.49 12.26 -14.11
C ARG A 75 -16.08 10.86 -14.22
N TYR A 76 -16.90 10.60 -15.24
CA TYR A 76 -17.42 9.27 -15.57
C TYR A 76 -16.27 8.26 -15.71
N LYS A 77 -15.25 8.56 -16.53
CA LYS A 77 -14.09 7.68 -16.72
C LYS A 77 -13.32 7.46 -15.42
N CYS A 78 -13.23 8.48 -14.56
CA CYS A 78 -12.57 8.37 -13.27
C CYS A 78 -13.31 7.39 -12.34
N VAL A 79 -14.64 7.48 -12.27
CA VAL A 79 -15.47 6.56 -11.45
C VAL A 79 -15.39 5.13 -11.98
N VAL A 80 -15.44 4.94 -13.31
CA VAL A 80 -15.26 3.61 -13.93
C VAL A 80 -13.89 3.02 -13.59
N PHE A 81 -12.82 3.82 -13.71
CA PHE A 81 -11.48 3.37 -13.36
C PHE A 81 -11.37 3.02 -11.87
N PHE A 82 -11.89 3.86 -10.98
CA PHE A 82 -11.91 3.62 -9.54
C PHE A 82 -12.58 2.28 -9.20
N ASN A 83 -13.77 2.03 -9.77
CA ASN A 83 -14.52 0.80 -9.54
C ASN A 83 -13.75 -0.43 -10.02
N ASN A 84 -13.16 -0.36 -11.22
CA ASN A 84 -12.38 -1.45 -11.79
C ASN A 84 -11.08 -1.70 -11.00
N PHE A 85 -10.41 -0.64 -10.54
CA PHE A 85 -9.20 -0.75 -9.72
C PHE A 85 -9.51 -1.47 -8.41
N HIS A 86 -10.61 -1.14 -7.73
CA HIS A 86 -10.93 -1.68 -6.41
C HIS A 86 -11.67 -3.03 -6.41
N ARG A 87 -12.26 -3.44 -7.55
CA ARG A 87 -13.09 -4.65 -7.66
C ARG A 87 -12.46 -5.88 -7.00
N ASP A 88 -11.19 -6.14 -7.32
CA ASP A 88 -10.50 -7.36 -6.91
C ASP A 88 -9.49 -7.11 -5.76
N LYS A 89 -9.38 -5.88 -5.24
CA LYS A 89 -8.42 -5.55 -4.16
C LYS A 89 -8.92 -6.03 -2.80
N LEU A 90 -7.97 -6.40 -1.94
CA LEU A 90 -8.22 -6.69 -0.53
C LEU A 90 -8.15 -5.41 0.29
N LEU A 91 -8.94 -5.32 1.36
CA LEU A 91 -9.05 -4.11 2.17
C LEU A 91 -7.71 -3.68 2.78
N HIS A 92 -6.88 -4.64 3.17
CA HIS A 92 -5.55 -4.37 3.74
C HIS A 92 -4.50 -3.91 2.71
N TYR A 93 -4.86 -3.79 1.42
CA TYR A 93 -4.00 -3.24 0.36
C TYR A 93 -4.55 -1.96 -0.27
N ILE A 94 -5.61 -1.37 0.30
CA ILE A 94 -6.18 -0.11 -0.22
C ILE A 94 -6.11 0.99 0.83
N ASP A 95 -6.04 2.23 0.35
CA ASP A 95 -6.17 3.41 1.21
C ASP A 95 -7.64 3.62 1.58
N VAL A 96 -8.05 3.04 2.71
CA VAL A 96 -9.45 3.01 3.15
C VAL A 96 -10.04 4.43 3.26
N LYS A 97 -9.31 5.42 3.81
CA LYS A 97 -9.93 6.75 3.97
C LYS A 97 -10.11 7.47 2.63
N SER A 98 -9.18 7.34 1.67
CA SER A 98 -9.42 7.92 0.33
C SER A 98 -10.50 7.16 -0.44
N TYR A 99 -10.58 5.84 -0.25
CA TYR A 99 -11.63 5.00 -0.79
C TYR A 99 -13.02 5.43 -0.28
N SER A 100 -13.22 5.52 1.04
CA SER A 100 -14.47 6.00 1.64
C SER A 100 -14.81 7.40 1.15
N LYS A 101 -13.83 8.32 1.17
CA LYS A 101 -14.01 9.70 0.74
C LYS A 101 -14.50 9.79 -0.71
N PHE A 102 -13.91 9.03 -1.63
CA PHE A 102 -14.32 9.03 -3.04
C PHE A 102 -15.77 8.56 -3.20
N ILE A 103 -16.15 7.48 -2.51
CA ILE A 103 -17.53 6.98 -2.51
C ILE A 103 -18.50 8.05 -2.01
N VAL A 104 -18.21 8.67 -0.86
CA VAL A 104 -19.04 9.76 -0.31
C VAL A 104 -19.15 10.92 -1.29
N ASP A 105 -18.05 11.32 -1.93
CA ASP A 105 -18.02 12.45 -2.85
C ASP A 105 -18.80 12.18 -4.16
N VAL A 106 -18.81 10.95 -4.68
CA VAL A 106 -19.58 10.58 -5.89
C VAL A 106 -21.09 10.60 -5.63
N LEU A 107 -21.56 10.31 -4.41
CA LEU A 107 -22.98 10.47 -4.05
C LEU A 107 -23.49 11.88 -4.36
N PHE A 108 -22.63 12.87 -4.10
CA PHE A 108 -22.89 14.29 -4.32
C PHE A 108 -22.50 14.78 -5.73
N ASP A 109 -22.11 13.91 -6.67
CA ASP A 109 -21.78 14.36 -8.03
C ASP A 109 -23.05 14.90 -8.70
N PRO A 110 -23.01 16.10 -9.30
CA PRO A 110 -24.17 16.71 -9.94
C PRO A 110 -24.67 15.96 -11.18
N SER A 111 -23.84 15.09 -11.78
CA SER A 111 -24.23 14.32 -12.95
C SER A 111 -24.76 12.94 -12.55
N THR A 112 -25.98 12.63 -12.96
CA THR A 112 -26.55 11.28 -12.84
C THR A 112 -25.71 10.26 -13.60
N GLU A 113 -25.25 10.57 -14.83
CA GLU A 113 -24.42 9.66 -15.63
C GLU A 113 -23.13 9.22 -14.92
N VAL A 114 -22.49 10.14 -14.20
CA VAL A 114 -21.30 9.85 -13.37
C VAL A 114 -21.69 8.98 -12.17
N PHE A 115 -22.76 9.34 -11.47
CA PHE A 115 -23.29 8.60 -10.33
C PHE A 115 -23.63 7.14 -10.69
N GLU A 116 -24.27 6.90 -11.84
CA GLU A 116 -24.71 5.57 -12.25
C GLU A 116 -23.58 4.55 -12.34
N GLN A 117 -22.35 5.01 -12.59
CA GLN A 117 -21.18 4.14 -12.64
C GLN A 117 -20.89 3.47 -11.30
N MET A 118 -21.34 4.05 -10.18
CA MET A 118 -21.20 3.45 -8.85
C MET A 118 -21.92 2.11 -8.70
N LYS A 119 -22.89 1.78 -9.56
CA LYS A 119 -23.50 0.43 -9.60
C LYS A 119 -22.49 -0.69 -9.86
N LEU A 120 -21.37 -0.36 -10.51
CA LEU A 120 -20.29 -1.30 -10.79
C LEU A 120 -19.41 -1.54 -9.55
N LEU A 121 -19.49 -0.66 -8.54
CA LEU A 121 -18.77 -0.83 -7.30
C LEU A 121 -19.43 -1.94 -6.48
N LYS A 122 -18.60 -2.89 -6.04
CA LYS A 122 -18.95 -3.83 -4.99
C LYS A 122 -18.12 -3.45 -3.78
N CYS A 123 -18.72 -2.76 -2.80
CA CYS A 123 -18.00 -2.47 -1.57
C CYS A 123 -17.56 -3.79 -0.92
N LYS A 124 -16.49 -3.74 -0.15
CA LYS A 124 -16.09 -4.91 0.64
C LYS A 124 -17.00 -4.97 1.86
N TYR A 125 -17.50 -6.16 2.19
CA TYR A 125 -18.28 -6.36 3.41
C TYR A 125 -17.33 -6.28 4.61
N HIS A 126 -17.14 -5.07 5.13
CA HIS A 126 -16.30 -4.79 6.28
C HIS A 126 -17.00 -3.75 7.13
N GLU A 127 -17.60 -4.20 8.23
CA GLU A 127 -18.49 -3.38 9.07
C GLU A 127 -17.89 -2.02 9.46
N PRO A 128 -16.63 -1.90 9.93
CA PRO A 128 -16.06 -0.59 10.26
C PRO A 128 -16.00 0.38 9.06
N MET A 129 -15.75 -0.14 7.85
CA MET A 129 -15.71 0.70 6.65
C MET A 129 -17.12 1.11 6.22
N ILE A 130 -18.09 0.21 6.33
CA ILE A 130 -19.50 0.52 6.03
C ILE A 130 -20.00 1.62 6.97
N ILE A 131 -19.72 1.51 8.26
CA ILE A 131 -20.05 2.54 9.26
C ILE A 131 -19.36 3.86 8.93
N ASP A 132 -18.05 3.84 8.63
CA ASP A 132 -17.29 5.04 8.27
C ASP A 132 -17.86 5.74 7.02
N ILE A 133 -18.23 5.00 5.97
CA ILE A 133 -18.86 5.60 4.77
C ILE A 133 -20.22 6.21 5.14
N TYR A 134 -21.05 5.48 5.90
CA TYR A 134 -22.36 5.96 6.34
C TYR A 134 -22.23 7.26 7.13
N GLU A 135 -21.39 7.28 8.18
CA GLU A 135 -21.18 8.44 9.04
C GLU A 135 -20.65 9.64 8.25
N ASN A 136 -19.71 9.40 7.32
CA ASN A 136 -19.17 10.44 6.45
C ASN A 136 -20.21 11.00 5.48
N ILE A 137 -21.26 10.25 5.12
CA ILE A 137 -22.40 10.76 4.33
C ILE A 137 -23.33 11.59 5.20
N ILE A 138 -23.86 11.02 6.29
CA ILE A 138 -24.92 11.66 7.09
C ILE A 138 -24.44 12.90 7.84
N ASN A 139 -23.15 12.95 8.17
CA ASN A 139 -22.51 14.10 8.82
C ASN A 139 -21.82 15.02 7.80
N HIS A 140 -21.91 14.73 6.50
CA HIS A 140 -21.30 15.58 5.49
C HIS A 140 -21.96 16.96 5.51
N LYS A 141 -21.17 18.05 5.53
CA LYS A 141 -21.68 19.44 5.52
C LYS A 141 -22.62 19.78 4.35
N ARG A 142 -22.53 19.02 3.25
CA ARG A 142 -23.37 19.18 2.05
C ARG A 142 -24.69 18.39 2.13
N PHE A 143 -24.80 17.41 3.03
CA PHE A 143 -25.85 16.39 2.99
C PHE A 143 -27.24 17.01 3.07
N ASP A 144 -27.51 17.83 4.09
CA ASP A 144 -28.82 18.44 4.28
C ASP A 144 -29.20 19.34 3.09
N ALA A 145 -28.28 20.16 2.59
CA ALA A 145 -28.54 21.05 1.45
C ALA A 145 -28.80 20.26 0.15
N TRP A 146 -27.94 19.29 -0.16
CA TRP A 146 -28.08 18.40 -1.31
C TRP A 146 -29.39 17.61 -1.26
N PHE A 147 -29.73 17.01 -0.12
CA PHE A 147 -30.94 16.22 0.02
C PHE A 147 -32.18 17.07 -0.27
N ASN A 148 -32.29 18.25 0.35
CA ASN A 148 -33.42 19.15 0.15
C ASN A 148 -33.49 19.70 -1.29
N GLU A 149 -32.34 19.92 -1.96
CA GLU A 149 -32.29 20.40 -3.34
C GLU A 149 -32.78 19.32 -4.32
N VAL A 150 -32.23 18.10 -4.23
CA VAL A 150 -32.60 16.99 -5.11
C VAL A 150 -34.03 16.53 -4.82
N GLU A 151 -34.48 16.52 -3.56
CA GLU A 151 -35.88 16.21 -3.22
C GLU A 151 -36.88 17.12 -3.93
N LYS A 152 -36.55 18.42 -4.04
CA LYS A 152 -37.40 19.42 -4.69
C LYS A 152 -37.33 19.35 -6.21
N SER A 153 -36.16 19.06 -6.77
CA SER A 153 -35.96 19.06 -8.23
C SER A 153 -36.34 17.73 -8.87
N ASP A 154 -35.94 16.61 -8.28
CA ASP A 154 -36.20 15.26 -8.77
C ASP A 154 -36.18 14.22 -7.63
N LEU A 155 -37.35 14.00 -7.03
CA LEU A 155 -37.54 13.00 -5.97
C LEU A 155 -37.19 11.57 -6.41
N ASN A 156 -37.38 11.23 -7.69
CA ASN A 156 -37.09 9.89 -8.19
C ASN A 156 -35.58 9.66 -8.23
N GLU A 157 -34.82 10.65 -8.70
CA GLU A 157 -33.35 10.63 -8.66
C GLU A 157 -32.84 10.50 -7.22
N LEU A 158 -33.38 11.26 -6.26
CA LEU A 158 -32.98 11.14 -4.85
C LEU A 158 -33.19 9.72 -4.31
N ARG A 159 -34.39 9.15 -4.52
CA ARG A 159 -34.72 7.78 -4.07
C ARG A 159 -33.84 6.75 -4.74
N TYR A 160 -33.55 6.92 -6.01
CA TYR A 160 -32.67 6.06 -6.79
C TYR A 160 -31.23 6.11 -6.27
N ARG A 161 -30.70 7.28 -5.94
CA ARG A 161 -29.35 7.41 -5.37
C ARG A 161 -29.23 6.72 -4.02
N ILE A 162 -30.19 6.96 -3.12
CA ILE A 162 -30.24 6.35 -1.79
C ILE A 162 -30.34 4.82 -1.90
N SER A 163 -31.25 4.30 -2.74
CA SER A 163 -31.42 2.85 -2.90
C SER A 163 -30.19 2.18 -3.50
N THR A 164 -29.53 2.83 -4.47
CA THR A 164 -28.28 2.35 -5.05
C THR A 164 -27.19 2.25 -4.00
N TYR A 165 -26.99 3.29 -3.17
CA TYR A 165 -25.97 3.30 -2.11
C TYR A 165 -26.26 2.28 -1.02
N ARG A 166 -27.54 2.14 -0.65
CA ARG A 166 -27.97 1.08 0.27
C ARG A 166 -27.56 -0.30 -0.23
N GLN A 167 -27.71 -0.56 -1.53
CA GLN A 167 -27.29 -1.83 -2.15
C GLN A 167 -25.77 -1.99 -2.23
N ILE A 168 -25.05 -1.02 -2.81
CA ILE A 168 -23.61 -1.19 -3.09
C ILE A 168 -22.73 -1.10 -1.83
N CYS A 169 -23.18 -0.39 -0.79
CA CYS A 169 -22.46 -0.21 0.48
C CYS A 169 -22.99 -1.11 1.60
N TYR A 170 -23.97 -2.00 1.33
CA TYR A 170 -24.59 -2.88 2.32
C TYR A 170 -25.26 -2.14 3.50
N PHE A 171 -25.75 -0.92 3.29
CA PHE A 171 -26.49 -0.23 4.34
C PHE A 171 -27.80 -0.96 4.65
N GLY A 172 -28.10 -1.09 5.93
CA GLY A 172 -29.20 -1.91 6.43
C GLY A 172 -28.91 -3.42 6.53
N VAL A 173 -27.68 -3.84 6.21
CA VAL A 173 -27.16 -5.15 6.67
C VAL A 173 -26.45 -4.98 8.02
N VAL A 174 -25.78 -3.83 8.20
CA VAL A 174 -25.13 -3.40 9.44
C VAL A 174 -26.12 -2.52 10.22
N HIS A 175 -26.47 -2.92 11.45
CA HIS A 175 -27.58 -2.31 12.20
C HIS A 175 -27.47 -0.79 12.39
N GLN A 176 -26.25 -0.27 12.53
CA GLN A 176 -25.96 1.16 12.68
C GLN A 176 -26.33 1.98 11.44
N THR A 177 -26.61 1.31 10.32
CA THR A 177 -26.92 1.92 9.01
C THR A 177 -28.33 1.60 8.52
N ASP A 178 -29.18 1.01 9.38
CA ASP A 178 -30.55 0.58 9.04
C ASP A 178 -31.46 1.73 8.63
N ASP A 179 -31.16 2.95 9.07
CA ASP A 179 -31.91 4.16 8.76
C ASP A 179 -31.51 4.83 7.43
N PHE A 180 -30.60 4.22 6.66
CA PHE A 180 -30.21 4.72 5.33
C PHE A 180 -31.25 4.38 4.25
N TYR A 181 -32.44 4.94 4.40
CA TYR A 181 -33.52 4.91 3.41
C TYR A 181 -34.30 6.21 3.43
N TYR A 182 -34.99 6.51 2.33
CA TYR A 182 -35.59 7.83 2.09
C TYR A 182 -36.45 8.34 3.26
N GLN A 183 -37.39 7.53 3.77
CA GLN A 183 -38.31 7.97 4.82
C GLN A 183 -37.57 8.35 6.12
N ALA A 184 -36.64 7.50 6.59
CA ALA A 184 -35.87 7.80 7.80
C ALA A 184 -34.95 9.02 7.63
N LEU A 185 -34.26 9.14 6.49
CA LEU A 185 -33.41 10.31 6.22
C LEU A 185 -34.23 11.61 6.16
N HIS A 186 -35.40 11.58 5.51
CA HIS A 186 -36.31 12.72 5.45
C HIS A 186 -36.84 13.12 6.85
N GLU A 187 -37.24 12.15 7.67
CA GLU A 187 -37.62 12.39 9.06
C GLU A 187 -36.47 12.99 9.89
N ASN A 188 -35.26 12.48 9.75
CA ASN A 188 -34.07 12.97 10.46
C ASN A 188 -33.74 14.41 10.09
N ILE A 189 -33.81 14.77 8.80
CA ILE A 189 -33.59 16.15 8.33
C ILE A 189 -34.67 17.10 8.88
N ASN A 190 -35.93 16.68 8.90
CA ASN A 190 -37.02 17.52 9.44
C ASN A 190 -36.97 17.63 10.97
N LYS A 191 -36.56 16.57 11.68
CA LYS A 191 -36.28 16.62 13.13
C LYS A 191 -35.16 17.62 13.42
N LYS A 192 -34.08 17.63 12.65
CA LYS A 192 -32.98 18.63 12.80
C LYS A 192 -33.48 20.06 12.63
N LYS A 193 -34.39 20.33 11.67
CA LYS A 193 -35.00 21.66 11.48
C LYS A 193 -35.88 22.10 12.65
N ASN A 194 -36.61 21.16 13.25
CA ASN A 194 -37.54 21.42 14.36
C ASN A 194 -36.87 21.38 15.73
N SER A 195 -35.67 20.82 15.80
CA SER A 195 -34.80 20.94 16.98
C SER A 195 -34.36 22.39 17.04
N THR A 196 -34.95 23.16 17.94
CA THR A 196 -34.42 24.47 18.31
C THR A 196 -32.93 24.27 18.57
N PRO A 197 -32.04 25.10 17.98
CA PRO A 197 -30.62 24.99 18.31
C PRO A 197 -30.55 25.13 19.82
N ILE A 198 -30.22 24.02 20.49
CA ILE A 198 -29.78 24.08 21.87
C ILE A 198 -28.55 24.97 21.74
N VAL A 199 -28.72 26.23 22.12
CA VAL A 199 -27.59 27.10 22.42
C VAL A 199 -26.91 26.35 23.53
N VAL A 200 -25.91 25.54 23.16
CA VAL A 200 -24.94 25.02 24.10
C VAL A 200 -24.20 26.28 24.54
N THR A 201 -24.78 26.99 25.50
CA THR A 201 -24.10 27.98 26.31
C THR A 201 -22.87 27.28 26.80
N ASN A 202 -21.72 27.70 26.27
CA ASN A 202 -20.37 27.33 26.65
C ASN A 202 -20.35 26.24 27.71
N ILE A 203 -20.15 24.99 27.26
CA ILE A 203 -19.47 24.03 28.12
C ILE A 203 -18.16 24.73 28.43
N ASP A 204 -18.06 25.21 29.67
CA ASP A 204 -16.87 25.77 30.25
C ASP A 204 -15.72 24.91 29.76
N SER A 205 -14.91 25.50 28.87
CA SER A 205 -13.58 25.01 28.64
C SER A 205 -12.99 24.93 30.03
N HIS A 206 -12.81 23.72 30.55
CA HIS A 206 -11.85 23.49 31.59
C HIS A 206 -10.54 23.96 30.99
N LYS A 207 -10.25 25.26 31.18
CA LYS A 207 -8.90 25.75 31.38
C LYS A 207 -8.36 24.78 32.41
N LEU A 208 -7.57 23.83 31.93
CA LEU A 208 -6.45 23.33 32.70
C LEU A 208 -5.71 24.60 33.10
N VAL A 209 -6.08 25.14 34.26
CA VAL A 209 -5.22 25.96 35.06
C VAL A 209 -4.06 25.03 35.34
N VAL A 210 -3.08 25.07 34.46
CA VAL A 210 -1.72 24.66 34.77
C VAL A 210 -1.40 25.54 35.96
N LYS A 211 -1.62 24.99 37.17
CA LYS A 211 -1.07 25.56 38.39
C LYS A 211 0.38 25.83 38.07
N ASP A 212 0.77 27.09 38.25
CA ASP A 212 2.12 27.59 38.11
C ASP A 212 3.10 26.43 38.25
N PRO A 213 3.82 26.03 37.18
CA PRO A 213 5.02 25.26 37.42
C PRO A 213 5.86 26.25 38.21
N THR A 214 5.90 26.08 39.54
CA THR A 214 6.93 26.71 40.37
C THR A 214 8.19 26.48 39.58
N LEU A 215 8.68 27.56 38.96
CA LEU A 215 9.93 27.61 38.26
C LEU A 215 10.93 27.24 39.34
N LEU A 216 11.26 25.96 39.39
CA LEU A 216 12.49 25.49 39.96
C LEU A 216 13.53 26.20 39.09
N ILE A 217 13.93 27.38 39.55
CA ILE A 217 15.18 28.00 39.18
C ILE A 217 16.21 27.02 39.69
N ILE A 218 16.46 25.98 38.89
CA ILE A 218 17.58 25.09 39.10
C ILE A 218 18.78 26.03 38.97
N PRO A 219 19.58 26.20 40.03
CA PRO A 219 20.73 27.07 39.96
C PRO A 219 21.59 26.62 38.78
N ASN A 220 22.17 27.58 38.07
CA ASN A 220 23.15 27.39 36.98
C ASN A 220 24.44 26.70 37.50
N SER A 221 24.32 25.57 38.18
CA SER A 221 25.41 24.66 38.46
C SER A 221 25.72 23.96 37.15
N SER A 222 26.76 24.45 36.47
CA SER A 222 27.52 23.78 35.41
C SER A 222 26.75 22.64 34.73
N HIS A 223 25.89 22.99 33.76
CA HIS A 223 25.18 21.99 32.96
C HIS A 223 26.20 21.17 32.16
N SER A 224 26.71 20.10 32.76
CA SER A 224 27.43 19.05 32.05
C SER A 224 26.42 18.37 31.14
N ARG A 225 26.22 18.93 29.95
CA ARG A 225 25.42 18.32 28.90
C ARG A 225 26.26 17.23 28.27
N PHE A 226 25.73 16.01 28.21
CA PHE A 226 26.38 14.96 27.43
C PHE A 226 26.49 15.40 25.96
N SER A 227 27.54 14.98 25.28
CA SER A 227 27.67 15.23 23.85
C SER A 227 26.55 14.52 23.09
N ASP A 228 26.20 15.02 21.89
CA ASP A 228 25.24 14.35 21.00
C ASP A 228 25.63 12.87 20.79
N THR A 229 26.93 12.55 20.72
CA THR A 229 27.45 11.18 20.60
C THR A 229 27.13 10.29 21.80
N VAL A 230 27.29 10.80 23.02
CA VAL A 230 26.99 10.02 24.24
C VAL A 230 25.48 9.79 24.35
N TYR A 231 24.65 10.78 24.03
CA TYR A 231 23.21 10.57 23.96
C TYR A 231 22.82 9.57 22.86
N ASP A 232 23.48 9.62 21.70
CA ASP A 232 23.25 8.66 20.60
C ASP A 232 23.57 7.23 21.06
N GLN A 233 24.67 7.04 21.78
CA GLN A 233 25.02 5.75 22.39
C GLN A 233 24.00 5.31 23.44
N ILE A 234 23.68 6.16 24.42
CA ILE A 234 22.71 5.84 25.48
C ILE A 234 21.38 5.43 24.85
N ILE A 235 20.84 6.24 23.95
CA ILE A 235 19.55 5.97 23.30
C ILE A 235 19.62 4.69 22.48
N SER A 236 20.68 4.50 21.68
CA SER A 236 20.84 3.27 20.88
C SER A 236 20.93 2.00 21.73
N PHE A 237 21.53 2.08 22.93
CA PHE A 237 21.55 0.97 23.90
C PHE A 237 20.21 0.77 24.62
N THR A 238 19.44 1.85 24.83
CA THR A 238 18.18 1.83 25.58
C THR A 238 16.99 1.40 24.72
N LEU A 239 17.05 1.66 23.41
CA LEU A 239 16.09 1.16 22.44
C LEU A 239 16.24 -0.36 22.33
N TYR A 240 15.63 -1.05 23.28
CA TYR A 240 15.51 -2.50 23.29
C TYR A 240 14.74 -2.89 22.03
N TYR A 241 15.45 -3.48 21.07
CA TYR A 241 14.81 -4.11 19.93
C TYR A 241 13.99 -5.26 20.50
N ASP A 242 12.66 -5.19 20.43
CA ASP A 242 11.82 -6.26 20.95
C ASP A 242 12.07 -7.53 20.12
N TYR A 243 12.89 -8.44 20.65
CA TYR A 243 13.43 -9.60 19.96
C TYR A 243 12.52 -10.83 20.05
N ASN A 244 11.25 -10.67 20.38
CA ASN A 244 10.48 -11.77 20.95
C ASN A 244 9.65 -12.60 19.98
N SER A 245 9.52 -12.23 18.70
CA SER A 245 8.87 -13.14 17.73
C SER A 245 9.89 -14.01 16.99
N HIS A 246 9.64 -15.33 17.00
CA HIS A 246 10.45 -16.33 16.28
C HIS A 246 10.58 -16.01 14.78
N GLU A 247 9.53 -15.42 14.20
CA GLU A 247 9.42 -15.06 12.79
C GLU A 247 10.36 -13.91 12.40
N GLN A 248 10.52 -12.89 13.25
CA GLN A 248 11.45 -11.78 13.01
C GLN A 248 12.92 -12.22 13.11
N ARG A 249 13.24 -13.14 14.03
CA ARG A 249 14.59 -13.73 14.12
C ARG A 249 14.93 -14.53 12.88
N TYR A 250 13.95 -15.23 12.32
CA TYR A 250 14.10 -16.06 11.13
C TYR A 250 14.24 -15.23 9.85
N GLN A 251 13.37 -14.23 9.65
CA GLN A 251 13.49 -13.25 8.56
C GLN A 251 14.87 -12.57 8.58
N PHE A 252 15.36 -12.18 9.76
CA PHE A 252 16.71 -11.65 9.89
C PHE A 252 17.82 -12.65 9.52
N LYS A 253 17.74 -13.90 9.97
CA LYS A 253 18.78 -14.92 9.67
C LYS A 253 18.94 -15.15 8.17
N ILE A 254 17.84 -15.06 7.42
CA ILE A 254 17.84 -15.30 5.97
C ILE A 254 18.27 -14.05 5.20
N THR A 255 17.68 -12.92 5.55
CA THR A 255 17.80 -11.70 4.73
C THR A 255 18.95 -10.80 5.18
N GLY A 256 19.43 -10.96 6.41
CA GLY A 256 20.37 -10.03 7.05
C GLY A 256 19.77 -8.66 7.38
N ILE A 257 18.48 -8.44 7.09
CA ILE A 257 17.79 -7.16 7.28
C ILE A 257 16.87 -7.27 8.49
N ARG A 258 16.98 -6.31 9.42
CA ARG A 258 16.09 -6.19 10.59
C ARG A 258 15.21 -4.98 10.40
N PRO A 259 13.92 -5.14 10.13
CA PRO A 259 13.06 -4.00 10.20
C PRO A 259 12.97 -3.51 11.65
N TYR A 260 13.21 -2.21 11.86
CA TYR A 260 13.08 -1.59 13.17
C TYR A 260 11.60 -1.36 13.46
N ASN A 261 11.08 -1.88 14.57
CA ASN A 261 9.71 -1.61 14.98
C ASN A 261 9.71 -0.46 16.01
N ILE A 262 9.03 0.65 15.71
CA ILE A 262 8.90 1.77 16.64
C ILE A 262 7.89 1.34 17.71
N GLY A 263 8.38 0.76 18.80
CA GLY A 263 7.56 0.45 19.95
C GLY A 263 7.15 1.70 20.74
N GLN A 264 6.16 1.54 21.61
CA GLN A 264 5.69 2.60 22.52
C GLN A 264 6.84 3.23 23.33
N SER A 265 7.79 2.43 23.78
CA SER A 265 8.98 2.90 24.50
C SER A 265 9.85 3.87 23.68
N THR A 266 9.91 3.71 22.36
CA THR A 266 10.65 4.61 21.46
C THR A 266 9.96 5.97 21.38
N ILE A 267 8.63 5.97 21.33
CA ILE A 267 7.83 7.19 21.34
C ILE A 267 7.99 7.89 22.70
N GLU A 268 7.82 7.18 23.80
CA GLU A 268 7.97 7.72 25.16
C GLU A 268 9.36 8.34 25.37
N MET A 269 10.43 7.65 24.94
CA MET A 269 11.79 8.20 24.99
C MET A 269 11.93 9.48 24.17
N SER A 270 11.26 9.57 23.01
CA SER A 270 11.31 10.78 22.18
C SER A 270 10.66 12.00 22.83
N LEU A 271 9.73 11.79 23.76
CA LEU A 271 9.04 12.85 24.49
C LEU A 271 9.83 13.38 25.69
N VAL A 272 10.90 12.70 26.12
CA VAL A 272 11.71 13.09 27.28
C VAL A 272 12.37 14.46 27.10
N SER A 273 12.95 14.73 25.93
CA SER A 273 13.58 16.01 25.62
C SER A 273 13.74 16.25 24.12
N LYS A 274 13.98 17.50 23.73
CA LYS A 274 14.29 17.87 22.33
C LYS A 274 15.51 17.12 21.77
N GLN A 275 16.49 16.80 22.60
CA GLN A 275 17.71 16.10 22.18
C GLN A 275 17.44 14.62 21.91
N PHE A 276 16.65 13.98 22.79
CA PHE A 276 16.17 12.61 22.57
C PHE A 276 15.33 12.53 21.31
N PHE A 277 14.38 13.46 21.13
CA PHE A 277 13.59 13.56 19.91
C PHE A 277 14.48 13.64 18.66
N LYS A 278 15.48 14.52 18.65
CA LYS A 278 16.39 14.71 17.51
C LYS A 278 17.15 13.41 17.19
N ILE A 279 17.65 12.72 18.21
CA ILE A 279 18.44 11.49 18.05
C ILE A 279 17.54 10.33 17.60
N ILE A 280 16.40 10.11 18.25
CA ILE A 280 15.45 9.05 17.88
C ILE A 280 14.92 9.27 16.48
N SER A 281 14.57 10.52 16.13
CA SER A 281 14.22 10.88 14.76
C SER A 281 15.35 10.53 13.79
N LYS A 282 16.60 10.89 14.08
CA LYS A 282 17.76 10.52 13.24
C LYS A 282 17.91 9.00 13.09
N LEU A 283 17.74 8.22 14.15
CA LEU A 283 17.84 6.76 14.13
C LEU A 283 16.74 6.14 13.26
N ILE A 284 15.48 6.53 13.49
CA ILE A 284 14.33 6.04 12.71
C ILE A 284 14.51 6.31 11.22
N ASN A 285 14.83 7.56 10.85
CA ASN A 285 14.96 8.01 9.45
C ASN A 285 16.13 7.37 8.67
N ASN A 286 17.04 6.70 9.36
CA ASN A 286 18.20 6.00 8.78
C ASN A 286 18.19 4.50 9.09
N SER A 287 17.07 3.96 9.55
CA SER A 287 16.89 2.53 9.82
C SER A 287 15.84 1.94 8.88
N TYR A 288 15.81 0.62 8.79
CA TYR A 288 14.80 -0.13 8.03
C TYR A 288 13.48 -0.17 8.82
N THR A 289 12.87 0.97 9.16
CA THR A 289 11.66 0.96 10.01
C THR A 289 10.40 0.55 9.25
N GLN A 290 9.52 -0.23 9.87
CA GLN A 290 8.13 -0.39 9.39
C GLN A 290 7.30 0.86 9.70
N TRP A 291 6.43 1.27 8.78
CA TRP A 291 5.61 2.47 8.97
C TRP A 291 4.12 2.17 9.06
N GLY A 292 3.39 3.11 9.70
CA GLY A 292 1.94 3.09 9.83
C GLY A 292 1.27 4.36 9.29
N ASP A 293 -0.02 4.51 9.59
CA ASP A 293 -0.95 5.50 8.99
C ASP A 293 -0.65 6.99 9.21
N ASN A 294 0.32 7.35 10.07
CA ASN A 294 0.49 8.72 10.58
C ASN A 294 1.77 9.43 10.11
N ILE A 295 2.26 9.13 8.90
CA ILE A 295 3.46 9.78 8.37
C ILE A 295 3.10 11.17 7.85
N ASN A 296 3.49 12.18 8.61
CA ASN A 296 3.52 13.55 8.13
C ASN A 296 4.98 13.99 7.93
N LEU A 297 5.50 13.79 6.71
CA LEU A 297 6.86 14.22 6.33
C LEU A 297 7.04 15.75 6.40
N GLU A 298 5.95 16.51 6.45
CA GLU A 298 5.95 17.98 6.41
C GLU A 298 5.88 18.58 7.82
N SER A 299 5.50 17.79 8.82
CA SER A 299 5.44 18.23 10.21
C SER A 299 6.83 18.27 10.85
N GLY A 300 7.22 19.45 11.35
CA GLY A 300 8.43 19.62 12.16
C GLY A 300 8.41 18.81 13.48
N TYR A 301 7.24 18.36 13.92
CA TYR A 301 7.05 17.54 15.13
C TYR A 301 6.97 16.04 14.84
N SER A 302 7.16 15.61 13.58
CA SER A 302 7.21 14.19 13.23
C SER A 302 8.57 13.58 13.55
N LEU A 303 8.55 12.37 14.13
CA LEU A 303 9.75 11.53 14.27
C LEU A 303 10.24 11.04 12.91
N ILE A 304 9.30 10.76 11.99
CA ILE A 304 9.59 10.34 10.61
C ILE A 304 9.58 11.58 9.73
N ARG A 305 10.76 11.98 9.26
CA ARG A 305 11.00 13.20 8.49
C ARG A 305 11.52 12.91 7.09
N SER A 306 11.64 11.64 6.73
CA SER A 306 12.22 11.22 5.47
C SER A 306 11.56 9.95 4.94
N PRO A 307 11.60 9.73 3.60
CA PRO A 307 11.15 8.49 2.96
C PRO A 307 11.83 7.22 3.55
N PRO A 308 11.21 6.03 3.50
CA PRO A 308 11.71 4.84 4.15
C PRO A 308 12.91 4.28 3.40
N LEU A 309 13.75 3.54 4.11
CA LEU A 309 14.72 2.62 3.50
C LEU A 309 14.13 1.23 3.25
N PHE A 310 13.09 0.85 4.00
CA PHE A 310 12.38 -0.42 3.94
C PHE A 310 10.93 -0.21 3.54
N PHE A 311 10.44 -0.95 2.56
CA PHE A 311 9.03 -0.94 2.20
C PHE A 311 8.48 -2.36 2.21
N ASP A 312 7.67 -2.67 3.22
CA ASP A 312 6.81 -3.84 3.22
C ASP A 312 5.61 -3.55 2.32
N TYR A 313 5.29 -4.45 1.40
CA TYR A 313 4.16 -4.27 0.50
C TYR A 313 2.84 -4.01 1.22
N GLN A 314 2.63 -4.54 2.44
CA GLN A 314 1.43 -4.22 3.24
C GLN A 314 1.28 -2.73 3.56
N MET A 315 2.36 -1.97 3.51
CA MET A 315 2.36 -0.52 3.71
C MET A 315 1.76 0.25 2.53
N ILE A 316 1.42 -0.43 1.42
CA ILE A 316 0.75 0.18 0.27
C ILE A 316 -0.57 0.89 0.66
N LYS A 317 -1.27 0.39 1.68
CA LYS A 317 -2.50 0.99 2.22
C LYS A 317 -2.28 2.39 2.81
N HIS A 318 -1.04 2.71 3.19
CA HIS A 318 -0.66 4.01 3.74
C HIS A 318 -0.29 5.03 2.65
N ILE A 319 -0.26 4.62 1.37
CA ILE A 319 -0.05 5.53 0.24
C ILE A 319 -1.37 6.21 -0.11
N ARG A 320 -1.51 7.41 0.44
CA ARG A 320 -2.68 8.28 0.32
C ARG A 320 -2.98 8.71 -1.11
N TYR A 321 -4.20 8.46 -1.60
CA TYR A 321 -4.59 8.85 -2.97
C TYR A 321 -4.75 10.36 -3.12
N ASP A 322 -5.21 11.03 -2.08
CA ASP A 322 -5.44 12.48 -2.00
C ASP A 322 -4.15 13.31 -1.92
N ASN A 323 -3.02 12.72 -1.54
CA ASN A 323 -1.72 13.40 -1.49
C ASN A 323 -1.05 13.54 -2.87
N GLY A 324 -1.57 12.86 -3.87
CA GLY A 324 -1.08 12.89 -5.24
C GLY A 324 0.21 12.12 -5.53
N ILE A 325 0.50 12.00 -6.83
CA ILE A 325 1.53 11.08 -7.32
C ILE A 325 2.95 11.49 -6.89
N ASP A 326 3.21 12.79 -6.77
CA ASP A 326 4.51 13.29 -6.34
C ASP A 326 4.79 12.93 -4.88
N ALA A 327 3.77 12.91 -4.03
CA ALA A 327 3.90 12.46 -2.65
C ALA A 327 4.24 10.97 -2.58
N ALA A 328 3.56 10.14 -3.39
CA ALA A 328 3.87 8.70 -3.48
C ALA A 328 5.28 8.43 -4.03
N ASN A 329 5.70 9.15 -5.08
CA ASN A 329 7.06 9.06 -5.63
C ASN A 329 8.10 9.51 -4.61
N ARG A 330 7.85 10.62 -3.89
CA ARG A 330 8.71 11.08 -2.80
C ARG A 330 8.82 10.02 -1.71
N LEU A 331 7.70 9.40 -1.34
CA LEU A 331 7.65 8.31 -0.36
C LEU A 331 8.51 7.11 -0.78
N LEU A 332 8.52 6.74 -2.05
CA LEU A 332 9.26 5.56 -2.53
C LEU A 332 10.70 5.85 -2.97
N SER A 333 11.10 7.13 -3.01
CA SER A 333 12.38 7.58 -3.58
C SER A 333 13.64 7.01 -2.90
N ARG A 334 13.59 6.76 -1.59
CA ARG A 334 14.73 6.23 -0.80
C ARG A 334 14.64 4.75 -0.48
N VAL A 335 13.59 4.06 -0.93
CA VAL A 335 13.43 2.63 -0.61
C VAL A 335 14.60 1.86 -1.21
N GLU A 336 15.38 1.23 -0.34
CA GLU A 336 16.51 0.38 -0.73
C GLU A 336 16.14 -1.10 -0.66
N THR A 337 15.18 -1.45 0.19
CA THR A 337 14.71 -2.83 0.40
C THR A 337 13.21 -2.90 0.27
N PHE A 338 12.75 -3.69 -0.69
CA PHE A 338 11.35 -4.06 -0.88
C PHE A 338 11.11 -5.46 -0.31
N PHE A 339 10.14 -5.57 0.59
CA PHE A 339 9.70 -6.83 1.16
C PHE A 339 8.27 -7.13 0.72
N PHE A 340 8.03 -8.35 0.27
CA PHE A 340 6.72 -8.84 -0.08
C PHE A 340 6.49 -10.21 0.55
N GLN A 341 5.33 -10.36 1.18
CA GLN A 341 4.87 -11.63 1.70
C GLN A 341 3.40 -11.78 1.33
N SER A 342 3.05 -12.88 0.66
CA SER A 342 1.66 -13.19 0.40
C SER A 342 0.94 -13.54 1.72
N LEU A 343 -0.16 -12.82 2.00
CA LEU A 343 -1.00 -12.98 3.19
C LEU A 343 -2.27 -13.82 2.92
N GLU A 344 -2.22 -14.76 1.98
CA GLU A 344 -3.43 -15.46 1.53
C GLU A 344 -4.11 -16.32 2.61
N ASP A 345 -3.37 -16.96 3.52
CA ASP A 345 -3.56 -16.70 4.96
C ASP A 345 -4.98 -16.61 5.54
N ASP A 346 -5.23 -15.38 5.98
CA ASP A 346 -6.39 -14.96 6.74
C ASP A 346 -7.66 -14.93 5.87
N PHE A 347 -7.53 -14.94 4.55
CA PHE A 347 -8.66 -14.85 3.61
C PHE A 347 -9.24 -16.21 3.20
N ILE A 348 -8.57 -17.32 3.51
CA ILE A 348 -9.04 -18.68 3.14
C ILE A 348 -10.38 -19.03 3.80
N PHE A 349 -10.81 -18.32 4.84
CA PHE A 349 -12.06 -18.58 5.55
C PHE A 349 -13.34 -18.08 4.85
N GLU A 350 -13.28 -17.14 3.89
CA GLU A 350 -14.52 -16.50 3.41
C GLU A 350 -15.14 -17.07 2.12
N SER A 351 -14.49 -17.98 1.38
CA SER A 351 -15.13 -19.02 0.52
C SER A 351 -14.17 -19.57 -0.54
N ARG A 352 -14.31 -20.87 -0.84
CA ARG A 352 -13.64 -21.54 -1.97
C ARG A 352 -13.92 -20.89 -3.34
N VAL A 353 -15.01 -20.15 -3.48
CA VAL A 353 -15.45 -19.50 -4.73
C VAL A 353 -14.60 -18.27 -5.07
N ILE A 354 -13.99 -17.62 -4.07
CA ILE A 354 -13.20 -16.40 -4.28
C ILE A 354 -11.84 -16.72 -4.91
N LYS A 355 -11.27 -17.91 -4.66
CA LYS A 355 -9.89 -18.25 -5.05
C LYS A 355 -9.64 -18.25 -6.57
N GLU A 356 -10.61 -18.65 -7.38
CA GLU A 356 -10.41 -18.73 -8.84
C GLU A 356 -10.68 -17.42 -9.59
N SER A 357 -11.27 -16.42 -8.92
CA SER A 357 -11.78 -15.20 -9.58
C SER A 357 -10.92 -13.95 -9.36
N ILE A 358 -10.05 -13.95 -8.34
CA ILE A 358 -9.20 -12.79 -8.04
C ILE A 358 -7.94 -12.82 -8.92
N LYS A 359 -7.95 -12.07 -10.02
CA LYS A 359 -6.79 -11.93 -10.92
C LYS A 359 -5.87 -10.75 -10.60
N TYR A 360 -6.36 -9.75 -9.86
CA TYR A 360 -5.68 -8.46 -9.73
C TYR A 360 -5.79 -7.86 -8.32
N TYR A 361 -5.56 -8.64 -7.26
CA TYR A 361 -5.62 -8.08 -5.89
C TYR A 361 -4.40 -7.26 -5.50
N LEU A 362 -3.24 -7.51 -6.10
CA LEU A 362 -2.03 -6.71 -5.93
C LEU A 362 -2.07 -5.50 -6.88
N ALA A 363 -1.51 -4.37 -6.44
CA ALA A 363 -1.37 -3.16 -7.23
C ALA A 363 0.12 -2.89 -7.49
N SER A 364 0.45 -2.49 -8.71
CA SER A 364 1.81 -2.08 -9.07
C SER A 364 2.14 -0.78 -8.35
N LEU A 365 3.30 -0.78 -7.69
CA LEU A 365 3.82 0.39 -7.01
C LEU A 365 4.40 1.41 -8.01
N PRO A 366 4.44 2.71 -7.65
CA PRO A 366 5.31 3.67 -8.31
C PRO A 366 6.79 3.23 -8.26
N SER A 367 7.63 3.85 -9.10
CA SER A 367 9.05 3.52 -9.19
C SER A 367 9.78 3.73 -7.85
N MET A 368 10.65 2.77 -7.51
CA MET A 368 11.57 2.83 -6.37
C MET A 368 13.00 3.02 -6.89
N PRO A 369 13.45 4.26 -7.13
CA PRO A 369 14.71 4.53 -7.84
C PRO A 369 15.98 4.13 -7.07
N SER A 370 15.88 3.95 -5.75
CA SER A 370 17.00 3.54 -4.90
C SER A 370 16.98 2.05 -4.55
N LEU A 371 16.08 1.26 -5.16
CA LEU A 371 15.88 -0.14 -4.79
C LEU A 371 17.12 -0.99 -5.12
N LYS A 372 17.63 -1.68 -4.10
CA LYS A 372 18.79 -2.59 -4.20
C LYS A 372 18.41 -4.01 -3.83
N ASN A 373 17.51 -4.21 -2.87
CA ASN A 373 17.17 -5.51 -2.33
C ASN A 373 15.70 -5.84 -2.54
N ILE A 374 15.40 -7.00 -3.10
CA ILE A 374 14.06 -7.58 -3.12
C ILE A 374 14.07 -8.82 -2.25
N ILE A 375 13.14 -8.87 -1.30
CA ILE A 375 12.87 -10.04 -0.48
C ILE A 375 11.41 -10.41 -0.70
N ALA A 376 11.16 -11.59 -1.25
CA ALA A 376 9.83 -12.09 -1.49
C ALA A 376 9.65 -13.44 -0.80
N THR A 377 8.50 -13.63 -0.15
CA THR A 377 8.09 -14.91 0.43
C THR A 377 6.82 -15.35 -0.28
N ASP A 378 6.90 -16.47 -0.99
CA ASP A 378 5.74 -17.10 -1.60
C ASP A 378 5.15 -18.09 -0.61
N ARG A 379 3.94 -17.77 -0.14
CA ARG A 379 3.20 -18.67 0.74
C ARG A 379 2.17 -19.54 0.03
N TYR A 380 1.70 -19.19 -1.17
CA TYR A 380 0.46 -19.78 -1.71
C TYR A 380 0.35 -19.78 -3.24
N ARG A 381 -0.59 -20.60 -3.70
CA ARG A 381 -0.83 -21.00 -5.11
C ARG A 381 -1.17 -19.87 -6.09
N HIS A 382 -1.35 -18.60 -5.69
CA HIS A 382 -1.61 -17.47 -6.62
C HIS A 382 -0.33 -16.83 -7.18
N SER A 383 0.50 -17.75 -7.61
CA SER A 383 1.70 -17.76 -8.41
C SER A 383 1.91 -16.59 -9.41
N ASP A 384 0.97 -16.41 -10.33
CA ASP A 384 1.13 -15.48 -11.44
C ASP A 384 1.07 -14.02 -11.00
N ILE A 385 0.26 -13.71 -9.99
CA ILE A 385 0.01 -12.34 -9.54
C ILE A 385 1.23 -11.80 -8.81
N GLN A 386 1.88 -12.63 -7.99
CA GLN A 386 3.13 -12.29 -7.32
C GLN A 386 4.25 -12.07 -8.34
N SER A 387 4.39 -12.99 -9.30
CA SER A 387 5.36 -12.87 -10.40
C SER A 387 5.16 -11.58 -11.18
N LYS A 388 3.91 -11.23 -11.49
CA LYS A 388 3.55 -9.97 -12.15
C LYS A 388 3.92 -8.75 -11.32
N LEU A 389 3.63 -8.73 -10.02
CA LEU A 389 4.03 -7.64 -9.13
C LEU A 389 5.55 -7.46 -9.13
N LEU A 390 6.31 -8.56 -9.04
CA LEU A 390 7.76 -8.52 -9.07
C LEU A 390 8.29 -8.02 -10.42
N ILE A 391 7.72 -8.49 -11.54
CA ILE A 391 8.04 -8.00 -12.89
C ILE A 391 7.83 -6.48 -12.96
N ASP A 392 6.72 -5.97 -12.44
CA ASP A 392 6.43 -4.53 -12.43
C ASP A 392 7.47 -3.76 -11.59
N VAL A 393 7.78 -4.24 -10.38
CA VAL A 393 8.82 -3.63 -9.53
C VAL A 393 10.18 -3.63 -10.24
N ILE A 394 10.55 -4.74 -10.89
CA ILE A 394 11.80 -4.88 -11.63
C ILE A 394 11.85 -3.91 -12.82
N ASN A 395 10.77 -3.82 -13.59
CA ASN A 395 10.66 -2.95 -14.77
C ASN A 395 10.69 -1.47 -14.41
N TYR A 396 10.06 -1.08 -13.30
CA TYR A 396 10.04 0.31 -12.86
C TYR A 396 11.29 0.73 -12.09
N THR A 397 12.16 -0.21 -11.70
CA THR A 397 13.44 0.11 -11.05
C THR A 397 14.49 0.50 -12.09
N PRO A 398 15.08 1.71 -12.02
CA PRO A 398 16.14 2.12 -12.94
C PRO A 398 17.35 1.19 -12.87
N ASN A 399 17.98 0.92 -14.02
CA ASN A 399 19.11 -0.01 -14.16
C ASN A 399 20.36 0.64 -14.80
N ARG A 400 20.53 1.96 -14.63
CA ARG A 400 21.62 2.75 -15.27
C ARG A 400 22.41 3.53 -14.23
N LYS A 401 23.67 3.85 -14.57
CA LYS A 401 24.57 4.72 -13.76
C LYS A 401 24.80 4.22 -12.32
N GLY A 402 24.88 2.91 -12.13
CA GLY A 402 25.08 2.31 -10.80
C GLY A 402 23.81 2.23 -9.95
N HIS A 403 22.65 2.60 -10.49
CA HIS A 403 21.35 2.27 -9.91
C HIS A 403 20.84 0.95 -10.49
N GLY A 404 20.23 0.12 -9.64
CA GLY A 404 19.63 -1.15 -10.04
C GLY A 404 19.55 -2.11 -8.86
N ILE A 405 18.85 -3.22 -9.10
CA ILE A 405 18.69 -4.28 -8.12
C ILE A 405 20.03 -5.00 -7.96
N GLU A 406 20.48 -5.14 -6.73
CA GLU A 406 21.73 -5.83 -6.35
C GLU A 406 21.47 -7.23 -5.79
N HIS A 407 20.38 -7.42 -5.05
CA HIS A 407 20.11 -8.67 -4.35
C HIS A 407 18.64 -9.08 -4.46
N LEU A 408 18.42 -10.34 -4.81
CA LEU A 408 17.12 -11.00 -4.71
C LEU A 408 17.21 -12.15 -3.71
N THR A 409 16.28 -12.17 -2.76
CA THR A 409 16.01 -13.32 -1.90
C THR A 409 14.56 -13.75 -2.10
N PHE A 410 14.34 -14.99 -2.52
CA PHE A 410 13.01 -15.55 -2.71
C PHE A 410 12.84 -16.77 -1.80
N ILE A 411 11.79 -16.81 -1.00
CA ILE A 411 11.50 -17.85 -0.03
C ILE A 411 10.23 -18.57 -0.45
N PHE A 412 10.35 -19.80 -0.95
CA PHE A 412 9.26 -20.70 -1.27
C PHE A 412 8.84 -21.45 0.00
N THR A 413 7.64 -21.18 0.52
CA THR A 413 7.11 -21.98 1.64
C THR A 413 6.24 -23.15 1.16
N GLU A 414 5.71 -23.09 -0.06
CA GLU A 414 4.95 -24.17 -0.72
C GLU A 414 5.52 -24.55 -2.10
N THR A 415 5.08 -25.68 -2.64
CA THR A 415 5.53 -26.25 -3.94
C THR A 415 4.85 -25.59 -5.13
N THR A 416 5.43 -24.53 -5.67
CA THR A 416 5.23 -24.17 -7.09
C THR A 416 6.38 -23.28 -7.57
N ALA A 417 7.41 -23.86 -8.20
CA ALA A 417 8.42 -23.07 -8.92
C ALA A 417 7.91 -22.54 -10.27
N LYS A 418 6.61 -22.70 -10.56
CA LYS A 418 5.89 -22.04 -11.67
C LYS A 418 5.94 -20.51 -11.61
N ASN A 419 6.55 -19.93 -10.57
CA ASN A 419 6.38 -18.52 -10.19
C ASN A 419 7.68 -17.74 -10.37
N ILE A 420 8.60 -18.24 -11.19
CA ILE A 420 9.91 -17.62 -11.40
C ILE A 420 10.00 -16.88 -12.73
N ASP A 421 8.87 -16.57 -13.38
CA ASP A 421 8.82 -15.81 -14.64
C ASP A 421 9.42 -14.40 -14.52
N PHE A 422 9.48 -13.87 -13.31
CA PHE A 422 10.18 -12.62 -13.02
C PHE A 422 11.70 -12.74 -13.13
N LEU A 423 12.27 -13.95 -13.02
CA LEU A 423 13.71 -14.19 -12.96
C LEU A 423 14.41 -13.85 -14.29
N PRO A 424 13.93 -14.28 -15.47
CA PRO A 424 14.49 -13.81 -16.74
C PRO A 424 14.46 -12.30 -16.89
N VAL A 425 13.37 -11.64 -16.49
CA VAL A 425 13.23 -10.18 -16.56
C VAL A 425 14.26 -9.51 -15.65
N LEU A 426 14.42 -10.00 -14.41
CA LEU A 426 15.41 -9.50 -13.45
C LEU A 426 16.82 -9.60 -14.02
N VAL A 427 17.24 -10.79 -14.48
CA VAL A 427 18.61 -11.00 -14.97
C VAL A 427 18.85 -10.16 -16.22
N ARG A 428 17.94 -10.14 -17.19
CA ARG A 428 18.13 -9.36 -18.44
C ARG A 428 18.23 -7.86 -18.19
N LEU A 429 17.43 -7.31 -17.27
CA LEU A 429 17.42 -5.87 -17.01
C LEU A 429 18.50 -5.43 -16.04
N HIS A 430 18.81 -6.23 -15.02
CA HIS A 430 19.67 -5.82 -13.91
C HIS A 430 20.98 -6.61 -13.83
N SER A 431 21.36 -7.43 -14.82
CA SER A 431 22.60 -8.22 -14.77
C SER A 431 23.86 -7.43 -14.40
N LYS A 432 23.96 -6.17 -14.84
CA LYS A 432 25.11 -5.29 -14.56
C LYS A 432 25.20 -4.83 -13.11
N THR A 433 24.08 -4.81 -12.38
CA THR A 433 24.01 -4.39 -10.97
C THR A 433 23.76 -5.56 -10.03
N LEU A 434 23.17 -6.64 -10.52
CA LEU A 434 22.76 -7.80 -9.74
C LEU A 434 23.98 -8.59 -9.27
N ARG A 435 24.13 -8.69 -7.95
CA ARG A 435 25.26 -9.36 -7.29
C ARG A 435 24.89 -10.75 -6.81
N SER A 436 23.65 -10.96 -6.39
CA SER A 436 23.21 -12.30 -5.95
C SER A 436 21.72 -12.56 -6.10
N ILE A 437 21.40 -13.83 -6.35
CA ILE A 437 20.06 -14.40 -6.28
C ILE A 437 20.10 -15.57 -5.29
N GLN A 438 19.19 -15.56 -4.32
CA GLN A 438 19.09 -16.61 -3.31
C GLN A 438 17.67 -17.16 -3.24
N PHE A 439 17.53 -18.46 -3.49
CA PHE A 439 16.28 -19.18 -3.35
C PHE A 439 16.33 -20.05 -2.10
N HIS A 440 15.33 -19.88 -1.24
CA HIS A 440 15.11 -20.70 -0.06
C HIS A 440 13.84 -21.49 -0.28
N TYR A 441 13.88 -22.82 -0.15
CA TYR A 441 12.69 -23.63 -0.39
C TYR A 441 12.43 -24.59 0.77
N ALA A 442 11.16 -24.76 1.12
CA ALA A 442 10.73 -25.83 2.03
C ALA A 442 10.76 -27.18 1.31
N PHE A 443 10.10 -27.22 0.15
CA PHE A 443 9.96 -28.41 -0.68
C PHE A 443 9.80 -28.01 -2.16
N PHE A 444 10.47 -28.74 -3.05
CA PHE A 444 10.33 -28.66 -4.51
C PHE A 444 10.03 -30.06 -5.03
N ASN A 445 9.00 -30.20 -5.84
CA ASN A 445 8.73 -31.44 -6.57
C ASN A 445 9.57 -31.50 -7.87
N ASP A 446 9.51 -32.63 -8.58
CA ASP A 446 10.28 -32.82 -9.82
C ASP A 446 9.95 -31.76 -10.88
N GLU A 447 8.68 -31.37 -11.02
CA GLU A 447 8.24 -30.33 -11.97
C GLU A 447 8.84 -28.97 -11.63
N ASP A 448 8.89 -28.62 -10.34
CA ASP A 448 9.48 -27.38 -9.85
C ASP A 448 10.97 -27.28 -10.21
N TYR A 449 11.71 -28.38 -10.01
CA TYR A 449 13.12 -28.45 -10.44
C TYR A 449 13.26 -28.33 -11.95
N GLN A 450 12.41 -29.01 -12.73
CA GLN A 450 12.48 -28.90 -14.20
C GLN A 450 12.28 -27.47 -14.68
N ILE A 451 11.26 -26.77 -14.15
CA ILE A 451 10.99 -25.37 -14.48
C ILE A 451 12.21 -24.50 -14.14
N LEU A 452 12.74 -24.62 -12.92
CA LEU A 452 13.91 -23.88 -12.49
C LEU A 452 15.13 -24.16 -13.38
N LEU A 453 15.38 -25.42 -13.76
CA LEU A 453 16.51 -25.78 -14.61
C LEU A 453 16.38 -25.25 -16.03
N ILE A 454 15.19 -25.29 -16.61
CA ILE A 454 14.92 -24.70 -17.93
C ILE A 454 15.21 -23.20 -17.87
N THR A 455 14.66 -22.49 -16.89
CA THR A 455 14.89 -21.06 -16.71
C THR A 455 16.38 -20.75 -16.48
N LEU A 456 17.08 -21.51 -15.65
CA LEU A 456 18.51 -21.29 -15.40
C LEU A 456 19.37 -21.58 -16.62
N LYS A 457 19.04 -22.59 -17.43
CA LYS A 457 19.73 -22.89 -18.67
C LYS A 457 19.67 -21.71 -19.65
N GLU A 458 18.55 -21.00 -19.69
CA GLU A 458 18.40 -19.79 -20.51
C GLU A 458 19.21 -18.60 -20.00
N LEU A 459 19.48 -18.53 -18.69
CA LEU A 459 20.10 -17.37 -18.03
C LEU A 459 21.58 -17.59 -17.66
N ILE A 460 22.11 -18.79 -17.86
CA ILE A 460 23.44 -19.18 -17.37
C ILE A 460 24.55 -18.31 -17.96
N THR A 461 24.43 -17.93 -19.23
CA THR A 461 25.41 -17.10 -19.92
C THR A 461 25.51 -15.72 -19.28
N GLU A 462 24.39 -15.05 -19.06
CA GLU A 462 24.33 -13.75 -18.39
C GLU A 462 24.77 -13.82 -16.93
N ILE A 463 24.36 -14.85 -16.20
CA ILE A 463 24.76 -15.08 -14.81
C ILE A 463 26.29 -15.19 -14.70
N LYS A 464 26.92 -15.98 -15.58
CA LYS A 464 28.38 -16.14 -15.62
C LYS A 464 29.08 -14.85 -16.04
N GLN A 465 28.63 -14.25 -17.16
CA GLN A 465 29.23 -13.02 -17.71
C GLN A 465 29.29 -11.89 -16.69
N HIS A 466 28.28 -11.80 -15.82
CA HIS A 466 28.17 -10.75 -14.81
C HIS A 466 28.56 -11.20 -13.38
N ASN A 467 29.11 -12.40 -13.20
CA ASN A 467 29.53 -12.94 -11.90
C ASN A 467 28.42 -12.91 -10.83
N ILE A 468 27.18 -13.21 -11.23
CA ILE A 468 26.02 -13.18 -10.34
C ILE A 468 26.04 -14.41 -9.43
N LYS A 469 26.09 -14.22 -8.11
CA LYS A 469 26.11 -15.32 -7.15
C LYS A 469 24.71 -15.94 -7.03
N PHE A 470 24.53 -17.14 -7.55
CA PHE A 470 23.28 -17.89 -7.45
C PHE A 470 23.35 -18.94 -6.35
N LYS A 471 22.38 -18.96 -5.41
CA LYS A 471 22.31 -19.94 -4.32
C LYS A 471 20.91 -20.51 -4.18
N ILE A 472 20.81 -21.82 -4.01
CA ILE A 472 19.57 -22.49 -3.62
C ILE A 472 19.82 -23.16 -2.27
N ARG A 473 18.94 -22.97 -1.29
CA ARG A 473 19.06 -23.54 0.05
C ARG A 473 17.75 -24.17 0.45
N GLN A 474 17.78 -25.44 0.85
CA GLN A 474 16.65 -26.02 1.55
C GLN A 474 16.55 -25.38 2.93
N ASN A 475 15.33 -25.05 3.35
CA ASN A 475 15.09 -24.43 4.63
C ASN A 475 14.45 -25.43 5.61
N PRO A 476 15.24 -26.01 6.53
CA PRO A 476 14.74 -27.03 7.45
C PRO A 476 13.72 -26.49 8.45
N ASP A 477 13.80 -25.20 8.81
CA ASP A 477 12.87 -24.58 9.76
C ASP A 477 11.46 -24.45 9.16
N ILE A 478 11.34 -24.26 7.84
CA ILE A 478 10.02 -24.29 7.16
C ILE A 478 9.50 -25.72 7.09
N TYR A 479 10.38 -26.68 6.77
CA TYR A 479 10.06 -28.10 6.63
C TYR A 479 9.49 -28.72 7.92
N LEU A 480 10.03 -28.32 9.08
CA LEU A 480 9.55 -28.82 10.39
C LEU A 480 8.12 -28.38 10.72
N ASN A 481 7.61 -27.33 10.09
CA ASN A 481 6.22 -26.87 10.26
C ASN A 481 5.25 -27.56 9.28
N SER A 482 5.73 -28.17 8.18
CA SER A 482 4.90 -28.83 7.15
C SER A 482 4.73 -30.34 7.36
N LYS A 483 4.53 -30.78 8.60
CA LYS A 483 4.65 -32.18 9.13
C LYS A 483 3.84 -33.33 8.45
N ASN A 484 3.21 -33.14 7.29
CA ASN A 484 2.30 -34.13 6.70
C ASN A 484 2.74 -34.78 5.38
N HIS A 485 3.98 -34.59 4.92
CA HIS A 485 4.44 -35.22 3.68
C HIS A 485 5.66 -36.12 3.88
N ASN A 486 5.41 -37.45 3.86
CA ASN A 486 6.43 -38.47 3.65
C ASN A 486 6.97 -38.33 2.23
N LEU A 487 8.14 -37.71 2.10
CA LEU A 487 8.81 -37.53 0.82
C LEU A 487 9.87 -38.61 0.61
N ASP A 488 9.80 -39.21 -0.56
CA ASP A 488 10.73 -40.23 -1.03
C ASP A 488 12.08 -39.58 -1.40
N LEU A 489 13.07 -39.77 -0.52
CA LEU A 489 14.44 -39.25 -0.64
C LEU A 489 15.16 -39.73 -1.92
N THR A 490 14.66 -40.79 -2.56
CA THR A 490 15.26 -41.41 -3.74
C THR A 490 15.15 -40.54 -5.00
N SER A 491 14.08 -39.75 -5.14
CA SER A 491 13.91 -38.83 -6.31
C SER A 491 14.94 -37.69 -6.31
N TYR A 492 15.33 -37.20 -5.12
CA TYR A 492 16.23 -36.06 -4.99
C TYR A 492 17.64 -36.37 -5.50
N HIS A 493 18.18 -37.56 -5.20
CA HIS A 493 19.50 -37.97 -5.68
C HIS A 493 19.54 -38.06 -7.21
N ASP A 494 18.49 -38.57 -7.85
CA ASP A 494 18.38 -38.68 -9.31
C ASP A 494 18.29 -37.31 -10.00
N ILE A 495 17.56 -36.36 -9.41
CA ILE A 495 17.52 -34.97 -9.91
C ILE A 495 18.91 -34.34 -9.85
N LEU A 496 19.63 -34.51 -8.74
CA LEU A 496 20.98 -33.99 -8.57
C LEU A 496 21.95 -34.56 -9.62
N GLN A 497 21.85 -35.85 -9.94
CA GLN A 497 22.67 -36.47 -11.00
C GLN A 497 22.30 -35.95 -12.40
N ARG A 498 21.01 -35.67 -12.66
CA ARG A 498 20.58 -35.03 -13.93
C ARG A 498 21.09 -33.60 -14.07
N ILE A 499 21.09 -32.81 -12.99
CA ILE A 499 21.65 -31.46 -13.00
C ILE A 499 23.16 -31.49 -13.27
N LYS A 500 23.89 -32.39 -12.60
CA LYS A 500 25.31 -32.61 -12.88
C LYS A 500 25.52 -32.92 -14.36
N LYS A 501 24.73 -33.83 -14.94
CA LYS A 501 24.86 -34.22 -16.35
C LYS A 501 24.49 -33.10 -17.35
N LEU A 502 23.56 -32.21 -17.00
CA LEU A 502 23.12 -31.09 -17.86
C LEU A 502 24.05 -29.87 -17.78
N CYS A 503 24.78 -29.70 -16.68
CA CYS A 503 25.70 -28.58 -16.46
C CYS A 503 27.16 -28.93 -16.76
N LEU A 504 27.50 -30.21 -16.92
CA LEU A 504 28.84 -30.67 -17.28
C LEU A 504 28.99 -30.76 -18.82
N ASP A 505 29.18 -29.59 -19.42
CA ASP A 505 30.22 -29.44 -20.43
C ASP A 505 31.13 -28.28 -19.96
N GLU A 506 32.40 -28.61 -19.75
CA GLU A 506 33.54 -27.73 -19.42
C GLU A 506 33.86 -27.39 -17.95
N ASN A 507 35.17 -27.40 -17.67
CA ASN A 507 35.89 -27.37 -16.39
C ASN A 507 35.75 -26.06 -15.59
N ASP A 508 34.53 -25.68 -15.22
CA ASP A 508 34.25 -24.36 -14.66
C ASP A 508 33.95 -24.39 -13.14
N GLU A 509 34.72 -23.63 -12.36
CA GLU A 509 34.71 -23.61 -10.88
C GLU A 509 33.37 -23.14 -10.29
N GLN A 510 32.54 -22.42 -11.06
CA GLN A 510 31.16 -22.08 -10.67
C GLN A 510 30.16 -23.23 -10.90
N VAL A 511 30.35 -24.05 -11.94
CA VAL A 511 29.62 -25.33 -12.09
C VAL A 511 30.04 -26.27 -10.98
N TYR A 512 31.30 -26.25 -10.57
CA TYR A 512 31.76 -26.95 -9.36
C TYR A 512 31.08 -26.41 -8.11
N GLN A 513 30.83 -25.11 -7.94
CA GLN A 513 30.06 -24.61 -6.78
C GLN A 513 28.59 -25.04 -6.80
N ILE A 514 27.92 -25.09 -7.96
CA ILE A 514 26.55 -25.63 -8.07
C ILE A 514 26.57 -27.14 -7.81
N THR A 515 27.53 -27.86 -8.38
CA THR A 515 27.75 -29.31 -8.23
C THR A 515 28.19 -29.70 -6.82
N HIS A 516 28.93 -28.84 -6.13
CA HIS A 516 29.40 -29.03 -4.75
C HIS A 516 28.33 -28.60 -3.75
N LEU A 517 27.49 -27.61 -4.05
CA LEU A 517 26.24 -27.36 -3.31
C LEU A 517 25.35 -28.61 -3.33
N ILE A 518 25.27 -29.24 -4.50
CA ILE A 518 24.57 -30.50 -4.77
C ILE A 518 25.21 -31.70 -4.04
N THR A 519 26.55 -31.76 -3.95
CA THR A 519 27.27 -32.90 -3.32
C THR A 519 27.39 -32.75 -1.79
N SER A 520 27.40 -31.52 -1.26
CA SER A 520 27.41 -31.23 0.18
C SER A 520 26.06 -31.49 0.85
N LEU A 521 24.97 -31.50 0.07
CA LEU A 521 23.63 -31.86 0.56
C LEU A 521 23.46 -33.38 0.62
N SER A 522 24.14 -34.17 -0.23
CA SER A 522 24.12 -35.64 -0.15
C SER A 522 24.86 -36.22 1.07
N SER A 523 25.82 -35.49 1.66
CA SER A 523 26.55 -35.95 2.85
C SER A 523 25.85 -35.62 4.18
N LEU A 524 24.80 -34.78 4.15
CA LEU A 524 24.00 -34.42 5.32
C LEU A 524 22.88 -35.42 5.65
N PHE A 525 22.66 -36.42 4.79
CA PHE A 525 21.52 -37.36 4.90
C PHE A 525 21.90 -38.85 4.81
N ASN A 526 23.17 -39.20 5.01
CA ASN A 526 23.52 -40.58 5.38
C ASN A 526 23.39 -40.73 6.90
N PHE A 527 22.16 -41.01 7.35
CA PHE A 527 21.88 -41.64 8.64
C PHE A 527 20.85 -42.74 8.45
#